data_AF-A0AB73KBU6-F1
#
_entry.id   AF-A0AB73KBU6-F1
#
_cell.length_a   1.000
_cell.length_b   1.000
_cell.length_c   1.000
_cell.angle_alpha   90.00
_cell.angle_beta   90.00
_cell.angle_gamma   90.00
#
_symmetry.space_group_name_H-M   'P 1'
#
loop_
_entity.id
_entity.type
_entity.pdbx_description
1 polymer ?
#
loop_
_entity_poly.entity_id
_entity_poly.type
_entity_poly.pdbx_seq_one_letter_code
_entity_poly.pdbx_strand_id
1 'polypeptide(L)'
;MTPEQQRVLDTIAFRLAARLGIDRAEARIAVEDAADRRGPHLAEVDAEFRAVAAELAAAGQPAARFAAALHRAARRSVRDAVRERERGKRFVARHPDLVALDHRLDRLYERPTS
;
A
#
# COMPACT_ATOMS: atom_id res chain seq x y z
N MET A 1 -6.80 -8.38 -19.06
CA MET A 1 -5.48 -8.68 -18.45
C MET A 1 -4.90 -9.89 -19.15
N THR A 2 -3.63 -9.87 -19.53
CA THR A 2 -2.99 -10.99 -20.28
C THR A 2 -2.40 -12.04 -19.31
N PRO A 3 -2.16 -13.29 -19.75
CA PRO A 3 -1.53 -14.32 -18.91
C PRO A 3 -0.12 -13.96 -18.42
N GLU A 4 0.60 -13.12 -19.17
CA GLU A 4 1.92 -12.61 -18.78
C GLU A 4 1.80 -11.55 -17.68
N GLN A 5 0.81 -10.64 -17.80
CA GLN A 5 0.50 -9.66 -16.75
C GLN A 5 0.07 -10.35 -15.46
N GLN A 6 -0.73 -11.42 -15.56
CA GLN A 6 -1.13 -12.21 -14.40
C GLN A 6 0.09 -12.80 -13.67
N ARG A 7 1.02 -13.40 -14.42
CA ARG A 7 2.26 -13.97 -13.86
C ARG A 7 3.13 -12.94 -13.16
N VAL A 8 3.18 -11.71 -13.68
CA VAL A 8 3.86 -10.60 -13.01
C VAL A 8 3.21 -10.30 -11.66
N LEU A 9 1.88 -10.16 -11.62
CA LEU A 9 1.15 -9.93 -10.37
C LEU A 9 1.31 -11.10 -9.38
N ASP A 10 1.29 -12.35 -9.85
CA ASP A 10 1.53 -13.55 -9.04
C ASP A 10 2.94 -13.53 -8.43
N THR A 11 3.94 -13.14 -9.22
CA THR A 11 5.33 -13.04 -8.77
C THR A 11 5.47 -11.99 -7.67
N ILE A 12 4.83 -10.84 -7.85
CA ILE A 12 4.87 -9.74 -6.87
C ILE A 12 4.15 -10.15 -5.58
N ALA A 13 2.95 -10.72 -5.69
CA ALA A 13 2.20 -11.20 -4.53
C ALA A 13 2.99 -12.28 -3.76
N PHE A 14 3.68 -13.18 -4.47
CA PHE A 14 4.52 -14.19 -3.85
C PHE A 14 5.69 -13.59 -3.07
N ARG A 15 6.40 -12.62 -3.65
CA ARG A 15 7.53 -11.94 -2.98
C ARG A 15 7.07 -11.10 -1.81
N LEU A 16 5.95 -10.41 -1.97
CA LEU A 16 5.33 -9.61 -0.92
C LEU A 16 4.90 -10.46 0.28
N ALA A 17 4.26 -11.61 0.03
CA ALA A 17 3.90 -12.57 1.07
C ALA A 17 5.13 -13.01 1.88
N ALA A 18 6.21 -13.38 1.20
CA ALA A 18 7.46 -13.77 1.84
C ALA A 18 8.10 -12.63 2.66
N ARG A 19 8.02 -11.39 2.15
CA ARG A 19 8.59 -10.21 2.80
C ARG A 19 7.81 -9.78 4.05
N LEU A 20 6.48 -9.85 3.99
CA LEU A 20 5.60 -9.39 5.06
C LEU A 20 5.22 -10.50 6.06
N GLY A 21 5.51 -11.76 5.73
CA GLY A 21 5.08 -12.90 6.56
C GLY A 21 3.56 -13.13 6.53
N ILE A 22 2.89 -12.63 5.48
CA ILE A 22 1.44 -12.78 5.28
C ILE A 22 1.13 -13.91 4.31
N ASP A 23 -0.11 -14.37 4.27
CA ASP A 23 -0.51 -15.38 3.31
C ASP A 23 -0.57 -14.83 1.87
N ARG A 24 -0.55 -15.74 0.89
CA ARG A 24 -0.54 -15.35 -0.53
C ARG A 24 -1.83 -14.69 -1.00
N ALA A 25 -2.97 -15.01 -0.41
CA ALA A 25 -4.25 -14.39 -0.75
C ALA A 25 -4.31 -12.96 -0.19
N GLU A 26 -3.82 -12.74 1.02
CA GLU A 26 -3.67 -11.40 1.60
C GLU A 26 -2.69 -10.55 0.80
N ALA A 27 -1.55 -11.11 0.39
CA ALA A 27 -0.61 -10.43 -0.50
C ALA A 27 -1.21 -10.14 -1.88
N ARG A 28 -2.10 -11.00 -2.40
CA ARG A 28 -2.86 -10.76 -3.63
C ARG A 28 -3.73 -9.52 -3.50
N ILE A 29 -4.53 -9.49 -2.42
CA ILE A 29 -5.42 -8.38 -2.10
C ILE A 29 -4.60 -7.10 -1.96
N ALA A 30 -3.45 -7.14 -1.28
CA ALA A 30 -2.56 -5.98 -1.16
C ALA A 30 -2.04 -5.47 -2.52
N VAL A 31 -1.73 -6.36 -3.46
CA VAL A 31 -1.30 -5.99 -4.82
C VAL A 31 -2.45 -5.38 -5.63
N GLU A 32 -3.66 -5.93 -5.50
CA GLU A 32 -4.87 -5.41 -6.13
C GLU A 32 -5.28 -4.05 -5.55
N ASP A 33 -5.31 -3.93 -4.22
CA ASP A 33 -5.53 -2.69 -3.49
C ASP A 33 -4.53 -1.62 -3.90
N ALA A 34 -3.25 -1.98 -4.09
CA ALA A 34 -2.25 -1.02 -4.54
C ALA A 34 -2.48 -0.54 -5.98
N ALA A 35 -3.02 -1.39 -6.86
CA ALA A 35 -3.47 -0.96 -8.18
C ALA A 35 -4.62 0.05 -8.08
N ASP A 36 -5.52 -0.15 -7.10
CA ASP A 36 -6.62 0.74 -6.76
C ASP A 36 -6.23 1.88 -5.79
N ARG A 37 -4.93 2.03 -5.50
CA ARG A 37 -4.32 3.13 -4.72
C ARG A 37 -4.70 3.12 -3.24
N ARG A 38 -4.93 1.95 -2.66
CA ARG A 38 -5.40 1.75 -1.28
C ARG A 38 -4.57 0.70 -0.58
N GLY A 39 -4.91 0.47 0.69
CA GLY A 39 -4.35 -0.61 1.48
C GLY A 39 -3.14 -0.20 2.34
N PRO A 40 -2.91 -0.89 3.46
CA PRO A 40 -1.84 -0.58 4.41
C PRO A 40 -0.43 -0.90 3.87
N HIS A 41 -0.32 -1.77 2.87
CA HIS A 41 0.95 -2.28 2.33
C HIS A 41 1.39 -1.59 1.03
N LEU A 42 0.81 -0.42 0.74
CA LEU A 42 1.02 0.31 -0.51
C LEU A 42 2.51 0.61 -0.81
N ALA A 43 3.29 0.90 0.24
CA ALA A 43 4.71 1.23 0.10
C ALA A 43 5.57 0.01 -0.23
N GLU A 44 5.27 -1.13 0.39
CA GLU A 44 5.94 -2.40 0.17
C GLU A 44 5.60 -2.95 -1.23
N VAL A 45 4.34 -2.83 -1.65
CA VAL A 45 3.92 -3.18 -3.01
C VAL A 45 4.60 -2.28 -4.05
N ASP A 46 4.74 -0.97 -3.81
CA ASP A 46 5.47 -0.06 -4.71
C ASP A 46 6.94 -0.46 -4.88
N ALA A 47 7.59 -0.88 -3.79
CA ALA A 47 8.97 -1.35 -3.81
C ALA A 47 9.12 -2.63 -4.65
N GLU A 48 8.19 -3.59 -4.50
CA GLU A 48 8.18 -4.82 -5.30
C GLU A 48 7.89 -4.55 -6.78
N PHE A 49 6.94 -3.65 -7.10
CA PHE A 49 6.70 -3.24 -8.49
C PHE A 49 7.96 -2.66 -9.12
N ARG A 50 8.71 -1.85 -8.38
CA ARG A 50 9.98 -1.28 -8.86
C ARG A 50 11.04 -2.35 -9.10
N ALA A 51 11.20 -3.28 -8.15
CA ALA A 51 12.19 -4.35 -8.24
C ALA A 51 11.90 -5.26 -9.44
N VAL A 52 10.67 -5.75 -9.57
CA VAL A 52 10.25 -6.62 -10.67
C VAL A 52 10.33 -5.89 -12.01
N ALA A 53 9.96 -4.61 -12.08
CA ALA A 53 10.12 -3.84 -13.32
C ALA A 53 11.59 -3.73 -13.75
N ALA A 54 12.52 -3.54 -12.81
CA ALA A 54 13.95 -3.46 -13.11
C ALA A 54 14.51 -4.81 -13.59
N GLU A 55 14.14 -5.92 -12.94
CA GLU A 55 14.54 -7.27 -13.34
C GLU A 55 14.04 -7.62 -14.74
N LEU A 56 12.76 -7.37 -15.01
CA LEU A 56 12.16 -7.62 -16.33
C LEU A 56 12.81 -6.76 -17.41
N ALA A 57 13.13 -5.50 -17.11
CA ALA A 57 13.82 -4.62 -18.04
C ALA A 57 15.24 -5.10 -18.34
N ALA A 58 15.99 -5.53 -17.32
CA ALA A 58 17.33 -6.10 -17.50
C ALA A 58 17.31 -7.39 -18.34
N ALA A 59 16.24 -8.17 -18.24
CA ALA A 59 16.01 -9.38 -19.04
C ALA A 59 15.42 -9.10 -20.44
N GLY A 60 15.18 -7.84 -20.82
CA GLY A 60 14.57 -7.47 -22.11
C GLY A 60 13.12 -7.92 -22.27
N GLN A 61 12.40 -8.21 -21.17
CA GLN A 61 11.05 -8.73 -21.24
C GLN A 61 10.00 -7.64 -21.54
N PRO A 62 9.04 -7.89 -22.44
CA PRO A 62 7.96 -6.94 -22.75
C PRO A 62 7.13 -6.54 -21.52
N ALA A 63 6.94 -7.48 -20.58
CA ALA A 63 6.23 -7.28 -19.33
C ALA A 63 6.82 -6.19 -18.42
N ALA A 64 8.09 -5.77 -18.63
CA ALA A 64 8.72 -4.68 -17.90
C ALA A 64 7.89 -3.38 -17.97
N ARG A 65 7.27 -3.10 -19.13
CA ARG A 65 6.42 -1.91 -19.32
C ARG A 65 5.19 -1.94 -18.42
N PHE A 66 4.63 -3.12 -18.21
CA PHE A 66 3.47 -3.32 -17.35
C PHE A 66 3.83 -3.11 -15.87
N ALA A 67 4.87 -3.78 -15.37
CA ALA A 67 5.35 -3.59 -14.01
C ALA A 67 5.75 -2.12 -13.73
N ALA A 68 6.38 -1.44 -14.70
CA ALA A 68 6.71 -0.02 -14.58
C ALA A 68 5.48 0.90 -14.57
N ALA A 69 4.38 0.53 -15.23
CA ALA A 69 3.12 1.27 -15.15
C ALA A 69 2.50 1.14 -13.75
N LEU A 70 2.50 -0.06 -13.17
CA LEU A 70 2.04 -0.32 -11.81
C LEU A 70 2.87 0.43 -10.78
N HIS A 71 4.21 0.39 -10.88
CA HIS A 71 5.10 1.18 -10.03
C HIS A 71 4.76 2.69 -10.10
N ARG A 72 4.56 3.24 -11.29
CA ARG A 72 4.21 4.67 -11.43
C ARG A 72 2.86 5.00 -10.80
N ALA A 73 1.89 4.08 -10.85
CA ALA A 73 0.60 4.27 -10.20
C ALA A 73 0.73 4.22 -8.67
N ALA A 74 1.34 3.16 -8.14
CA ALA A 74 1.55 2.97 -6.71
C ALA A 74 2.37 4.12 -6.09
N ARG A 75 3.46 4.53 -6.74
CA ARG A 75 4.31 5.64 -6.27
C ARG A 75 3.57 6.98 -6.16
N ARG A 76 2.59 7.25 -7.03
CA ARG A 76 1.76 8.46 -6.91
C ARG A 76 0.88 8.36 -5.66
N SER A 77 0.23 7.22 -5.48
CA SER A 77 -0.62 6.93 -4.32
C SER A 77 0.15 7.02 -3.01
N VAL A 78 1.37 6.49 -2.95
CA VAL A 78 2.24 6.58 -1.76
C VAL A 78 2.55 8.04 -1.45
N ARG A 79 2.90 8.84 -2.47
CA ARG A 79 3.16 10.28 -2.29
C ARG A 79 1.93 11.03 -1.80
N ASP A 80 0.76 10.71 -2.32
CA ASP A 80 -0.49 11.37 -1.92
C ASP A 80 -0.90 10.95 -0.50
N ALA A 81 -0.78 9.68 -0.14
CA ALA A 81 -1.02 9.18 1.21
C ALA A 81 -0.07 9.82 2.25
N VAL A 82 1.22 9.96 1.90
CA VAL A 82 2.21 10.66 2.74
C VAL A 82 1.81 12.14 2.90
N ARG A 83 1.43 12.82 1.82
CA ARG A 83 1.00 14.22 1.87
C ARG A 83 -0.25 14.40 2.74
N GLU A 84 -1.22 13.51 2.61
CA GLU A 84 -2.45 13.55 3.39
C GLU A 84 -2.19 13.27 4.87
N ARG A 85 -1.35 12.28 5.18
CA ARG A 85 -0.90 12.04 6.55
C ARG A 85 -0.20 13.26 7.17
N GLU A 86 0.67 13.93 6.42
CA GLU A 86 1.32 15.17 6.89
C GLU A 86 0.35 16.36 7.01
N ARG A 87 -0.74 16.38 6.23
CA ARG A 87 -1.83 17.35 6.42
C ARG A 87 -2.61 17.04 7.70
N GLY A 88 -2.98 15.78 7.92
CA GLY A 88 -3.65 15.33 9.14
C GLY A 88 -2.84 15.64 10.39
N LYS A 89 -1.53 15.34 10.42
CA LYS A 89 -0.65 15.70 11.54
C LYS A 89 -0.63 17.20 11.82
N ARG A 90 -0.54 18.03 10.76
CA ARG A 90 -0.56 19.49 10.91
C ARG A 90 -1.92 20.01 11.37
N PHE A 91 -3.00 19.38 10.95
CA PHE A 91 -4.34 19.69 11.42
C PHE A 91 -4.49 19.37 12.90
N VAL A 92 -4.11 18.17 13.33
CA VAL A 92 -4.09 17.76 14.75
C VAL A 92 -3.20 18.69 15.59
N ALA A 93 -2.01 19.05 15.10
CA ALA A 93 -1.13 19.98 15.81
C ALA A 93 -1.73 21.40 15.97
N ARG A 94 -2.64 21.81 15.08
CA ARG A 94 -3.37 23.08 15.16
C ARG A 94 -4.62 23.00 16.02
N HIS A 95 -5.07 21.79 16.34
CA HIS A 95 -6.29 21.50 17.07
C HIS A 95 -6.03 20.47 18.19
N PRO A 96 -5.26 20.84 19.24
CA PRO A 96 -4.93 19.95 20.35
C PRO A 96 -6.16 19.51 21.15
N ASP A 97 -7.25 20.27 21.05
CA ASP A 97 -8.58 19.97 21.57
C ASP A 97 -9.21 18.72 20.94
N LEU A 98 -8.90 18.40 19.68
CA LEU A 98 -9.39 17.18 19.03
C LEU A 98 -8.76 15.91 19.62
N VAL A 99 -7.47 15.95 20.00
CA VAL A 99 -6.80 14.83 20.68
C VAL A 99 -7.38 14.63 22.09
N ALA A 100 -7.67 15.73 22.78
CA ALA A 100 -8.31 15.68 24.09
C ALA A 100 -9.75 15.14 24.00
N LEU A 101 -10.47 15.45 22.92
CA LEU A 101 -11.81 14.93 22.65
C LEU A 101 -11.79 13.43 22.31
N ASP A 102 -10.84 12.98 21.48
CA ASP A 102 -10.65 11.56 21.12
C ASP A 102 -10.40 10.70 22.36
N HIS A 103 -9.44 11.09 23.20
CA HIS A 103 -9.19 10.43 24.49
C HIS A 103 -10.38 10.46 25.45
N ARG A 104 -11.22 11.50 25.37
CA ARG A 104 -12.43 11.60 26.19
C ARG A 104 -13.53 10.68 25.68
N LEU A 105 -13.64 10.51 24.36
CA LEU A 105 -14.55 9.58 23.72
C LEU A 105 -14.12 8.13 24.01
N ASP A 106 -12.84 7.79 23.87
CA ASP A 106 -12.32 6.46 24.23
C ASP A 106 -12.69 6.07 25.66
N ARG A 107 -12.47 6.97 26.64
CA ARG A 107 -12.87 6.74 28.04
C ARG A 107 -14.36 6.61 28.26
N LEU A 108 -15.18 7.23 27.41
CA LEU A 108 -16.65 7.12 27.49
C LEU A 108 -17.14 5.79 26.92
N TYR A 109 -16.47 5.25 25.90
CA TYR A 109 -16.82 3.99 25.23
C TYR A 109 -16.12 2.75 25.79
N GLU A 110 -15.02 2.90 26.54
CA GLU A 110 -14.38 1.83 27.32
C GLU A 110 -15.10 1.55 28.66
N ARG A 111 -16.16 2.30 29.00
CA ARG A 111 -16.97 1.95 30.17
C ARG A 111 -17.62 0.58 29.95
N PRO A 112 -17.36 -0.42 30.81
CA PRO A 112 -18.13 -1.65 30.76
C PRO A 112 -19.59 -1.28 31.01
N THR A 113 -20.44 -1.53 30.03
CA THR A 113 -21.89 -1.56 30.22
C THR A 113 -22.15 -2.56 31.34
N SER A 114 -22.36 -2.03 32.53
CA SER A 114 -22.76 -2.76 33.73
C SER A 114 -24.28 -2.79 33.79
#